data_AF-A0A8X6TVM4-F1
#
_entry.id   AF-A0A8X6TVM4-F1
#
_cell.length_a   1.000
_cell.length_b   1.000
_cell.length_c   1.000
_cell.angle_alpha   90.00
_cell.angle_beta   90.00
_cell.angle_gamma   90.00
#
_symmetry.space_group_name_H-M   'P 1'
#
loop_
_entity.id
_entity.type
_entity.pdbx_description
1 polymer ?
#
loop_
_entity_poly.entity_id
_entity_poly.type
_entity_poly.pdbx_seq_one_letter_code
_entity_poly.pdbx_strand_id
1 'polypeptide(L)'
;MLHGIFFRMSTQLKTLILICDSCRCYGHASDCIFAPDEATGILRLVCRCEHHTMGDDCDHCLPLFNQRPWAPATTSEANECLRKSAFVILVVNEAFE
;
A
#
# COMPACT_ATOMS: atom_id res chain seq x y z
N MET A 1 4.86 -14.14 -62.72
CA MET A 1 4.28 -14.76 -61.52
C MET A 1 5.39 -14.84 -60.47
N LEU A 2 5.80 -13.72 -59.88
CA LEU A 2 5.30 -13.17 -58.61
C LEU A 2 5.28 -14.22 -57.49
N HIS A 3 6.37 -14.33 -56.73
CA HIS A 3 6.42 -13.89 -55.32
C HIS A 3 7.76 -14.27 -54.68
N GLY A 4 8.59 -13.25 -54.44
CA GLY A 4 9.60 -13.30 -53.41
C GLY A 4 8.91 -13.40 -52.05
N ILE A 5 9.35 -14.34 -51.22
CA ILE A 5 9.00 -14.37 -49.81
C ILE A 5 10.31 -14.14 -49.08
N PHE A 6 10.48 -12.88 -48.69
CA PHE A 6 11.50 -12.39 -47.79
C PHE A 6 11.61 -13.33 -46.59
N PHE A 7 12.83 -13.82 -46.32
CA PHE A 7 13.18 -14.41 -45.03
C PHE A 7 12.70 -13.47 -43.93
N ARG A 8 11.82 -13.98 -43.05
CA ARG A 8 11.29 -13.24 -41.90
C ARG A 8 12.45 -12.66 -41.08
N MET A 9 12.74 -11.37 -41.27
CA MET A 9 13.36 -10.55 -40.23
C MET A 9 12.36 -10.45 -39.08
N SER A 10 12.34 -11.46 -38.20
CA SER A 10 11.67 -11.33 -36.91
C SER A 10 12.55 -10.44 -36.05
N THR A 11 12.45 -9.13 -36.28
CA THR A 11 12.84 -8.13 -35.29
C THR A 11 11.89 -8.31 -34.11
N GLN A 12 12.26 -9.18 -33.16
CA GLN A 12 11.66 -9.19 -31.84
C GLN A 12 12.02 -7.85 -31.20
N LEU A 13 11.22 -6.83 -31.47
CA LEU A 13 11.27 -5.58 -30.77
C LEU A 13 10.86 -5.92 -29.34
N LYS A 14 11.85 -6.16 -28.47
CA LYS A 14 11.65 -6.21 -27.02
C LYS A 14 11.18 -4.81 -26.61
N THR A 15 9.88 -4.58 -26.71
CA THR A 15 9.23 -3.40 -26.19
C THR A 15 9.50 -3.40 -24.68
N LEU A 16 10.37 -2.51 -24.21
CA LEU A 16 10.56 -2.28 -22.79
C LEU A 16 9.31 -1.58 -22.28
N ILE A 17 8.34 -2.36 -21.80
CA ILE A 17 7.19 -1.82 -21.09
C ILE A 17 7.72 -1.38 -19.72
N LEU A 18 7.96 -0.09 -19.56
CA LEU A 18 8.22 0.52 -18.26
C LEU A 18 6.88 0.58 -17.52
N ILE A 19 6.62 -0.42 -16.68
CA ILE A 19 5.52 -0.38 -15.73
C ILE A 19 6.00 0.46 -14.55
N CYS A 20 5.56 1.72 -14.49
CA CYS A 20 5.72 2.54 -13.30
C CYS A 20 4.60 2.16 -12.33
N ASP A 21 4.81 1.12 -11.53
CA ASP A 21 3.88 0.80 -10.45
C ASP A 21 4.12 1.79 -9.33
N SER A 22 3.18 2.73 -9.15
CA SER A 22 3.20 3.64 -8.01
C SER A 22 2.78 2.86 -6.76
N CYS A 23 3.53 3.00 -5.69
CA CYS A 23 3.20 2.43 -4.39
C CYS A 23 1.77 2.77 -3.96
N ARG A 24 1.01 1.79 -3.48
CA ARG A 24 -0.41 1.92 -3.16
C ARG A 24 -0.63 2.15 -1.67
N CYS A 25 -0.59 3.41 -1.24
CA CYS A 25 -0.75 3.75 0.19
C CYS A 25 -2.17 4.20 0.58
N TYR A 26 -3.17 3.99 -0.28
CA TYR A 26 -4.57 4.45 -0.09
C TYR A 26 -4.72 5.93 0.30
N GLY A 27 -3.76 6.78 -0.10
CA GLY A 27 -3.72 8.20 0.25
C GLY A 27 -3.34 8.50 1.70
N HIS A 28 -2.78 7.52 2.43
CA HIS A 28 -2.23 7.68 3.77
C HIS A 28 -0.70 7.77 3.80
N ALA A 29 -0.02 7.90 2.67
CA ALA A 29 1.40 8.23 2.65
C ALA A 29 1.72 9.12 1.45
N SER A 30 2.70 9.99 1.63
CA SER A 30 3.26 10.84 0.57
C SER A 30 4.34 10.13 -0.25
N ASP A 31 5.05 9.16 0.35
CA ASP A 31 6.18 8.45 -0.26
C ASP A 31 6.27 6.99 0.20
N CYS A 32 7.10 6.21 -0.51
CA CYS A 32 7.49 4.85 -0.12
C CYS A 32 9.01 4.65 -0.05
N ILE A 33 9.43 3.65 0.71
CA ILE A 33 10.82 3.27 0.95
C ILE A 33 11.04 1.80 0.64
N PHE A 34 12.29 1.44 0.30
CA PHE A 34 12.69 0.04 0.29
C PHE A 34 13.02 -0.42 1.72
N ALA A 35 12.24 -1.36 2.25
CA ALA A 35 12.46 -1.98 3.55
C ALA A 35 12.72 -3.48 3.36
N PRO A 36 13.66 -4.08 4.11
CA PRO A 36 13.86 -5.52 4.09
C PRO A 36 12.69 -6.23 4.76
N ASP A 37 12.21 -7.30 4.15
CA ASP A 37 11.31 -8.21 4.84
C ASP A 37 12.04 -8.98 5.94
N GLU A 38 11.47 -8.99 7.14
CA GLU A 38 12.05 -9.68 8.30
C GLU A 38 12.21 -11.20 8.08
N ALA A 39 11.33 -11.84 7.30
CA ALA A 39 11.33 -13.29 7.11
C ALA A 39 12.29 -13.77 5.99
N THR A 40 12.37 -13.02 4.90
CA THR A 40 13.08 -13.40 3.67
C THR A 40 14.31 -12.55 3.38
N GLY A 41 14.44 -11.38 4.01
CA GLY A 41 15.49 -10.39 3.76
C GLY A 41 15.38 -9.70 2.40
N ILE A 42 14.35 -10.01 1.60
CA ILE A 42 14.13 -9.39 0.30
C ILE A 42 13.63 -7.96 0.51
N LEU A 43 14.22 -7.00 -0.19
CA LEU A 43 13.76 -5.62 -0.18
C LEU A 43 12.38 -5.52 -0.85
N ARG A 44 11.44 -4.91 -0.13
CA ARG A 44 10.08 -4.58 -0.60
C ARG A 44 9.88 -3.09 -0.57
N LEU A 45 8.99 -2.60 -1.42
CA LEU A 45 8.55 -1.21 -1.38
C LEU A 45 7.41 -1.10 -0.35
N VAL A 46 7.60 -0.25 0.66
CA VAL A 46 6.68 -0.08 1.79
C VAL A 46 6.34 1.41 1.96
N CYS A 47 5.09 1.71 2.27
CA CYS A 47 4.60 3.07 2.52
C CYS A 47 5.16 3.66 3.81
N ARG A 48 5.49 4.96 3.78
CA ARG A 48 5.70 5.75 5.01
C ARG A 48 4.36 6.27 5.53
N CYS A 49 3.63 5.40 6.21
CA CYS A 49 2.25 5.68 6.63
C CYS A 49 2.13 6.89 7.58
N GLU A 50 1.09 7.68 7.32
CA GLU A 50 0.59 8.82 8.07
C GLU A 50 -0.85 8.52 8.55
N HIS A 51 -1.59 9.53 9.03
CA HIS A 51 -3.02 9.40 9.37
C HIS A 51 -3.34 8.28 10.39
N HIS A 52 -2.38 7.95 11.25
CA HIS A 52 -2.43 6.85 12.23
C HIS A 52 -2.71 5.46 11.62
N THR A 53 -2.27 5.25 10.38
CA THR A 53 -2.32 3.95 9.68
C THR A 53 -0.97 3.22 9.77
N MET A 54 -0.98 1.92 9.49
CA MET A 54 0.19 1.05 9.43
C MET A 54 -0.06 -0.11 8.47
N GLY A 55 0.97 -0.93 8.25
CA GLY A 55 1.01 -1.98 7.23
C GLY A 55 1.84 -1.55 6.01
N ASP A 56 2.20 -2.50 5.17
CA ASP A 56 3.06 -2.24 3.99
C ASP A 56 2.42 -1.21 3.04
N ASP A 57 1.09 -1.24 2.95
CA ASP A 57 0.25 -0.38 2.10
C ASP A 57 -0.62 0.61 2.90
N CYS A 58 -0.41 0.75 4.22
CA CYS A 58 -1.28 1.55 5.10
C CYS A 58 -2.75 1.05 5.16
N ASP A 59 -2.95 -0.26 5.16
CA ASP A 59 -4.23 -0.95 5.02
C ASP A 59 -4.98 -1.18 6.35
N HIS A 60 -4.40 -0.77 7.48
CA HIS A 60 -5.05 -0.84 8.78
C HIS A 60 -4.59 0.26 9.74
N CYS A 61 -5.35 0.48 10.81
CA CYS A 61 -5.02 1.49 11.82
C CYS A 61 -3.97 0.99 12.81
N LEU A 62 -3.19 1.93 13.36
CA LEU A 62 -2.32 1.67 14.50
C LEU A 62 -3.11 1.12 15.70
N PRO A 63 -2.46 0.34 16.59
CA PRO A 63 -3.05 -0.04 17.86
C PRO A 63 -3.56 1.19 18.61
N LEU A 64 -4.73 1.06 19.24
CA LEU A 64 -5.46 2.15 19.93
C LEU A 64 -6.07 3.24 19.02
N PHE A 65 -5.84 3.24 17.70
CA PHE A 65 -6.48 4.17 16.75
C PHE A 65 -7.68 3.56 16.02
N ASN A 66 -8.37 2.63 16.68
CA ASN A 66 -9.50 1.87 16.12
C ASN A 66 -10.86 2.36 16.65
N GLN A 67 -11.04 3.67 16.89
CA GLN A 67 -12.33 4.23 17.34
C GLN A 67 -13.38 4.27 16.22
N ARG A 68 -12.93 4.22 14.97
CA ARG A 68 -13.74 4.01 13.76
C ARG A 68 -13.07 2.97 12.86
N PRO A 69 -13.82 2.32 11.95
CA PRO A 69 -13.22 1.45 10.93
C PRO A 69 -12.23 2.23 10.06
N TRP A 70 -11.19 1.55 9.58
CA TRP A 70 -10.29 2.08 8.58
C TRP A 70 -11.05 2.37 7.27
N ALA A 71 -10.66 3.43 6.57
CA ALA A 71 -11.15 3.78 5.25
C ALA A 71 -10.06 4.52 4.46
N PRO A 72 -9.97 4.32 3.13
CA PRO A 72 -8.98 5.02 2.31
C PRO A 72 -9.22 6.52 2.32
N ALA A 73 -8.16 7.32 2.13
CA ALA A 73 -8.30 8.74 1.92
C ALA A 73 -9.03 9.03 0.60
N THR A 74 -9.79 10.12 0.60
CA THR A 74 -10.50 10.65 -0.56
C THR A 74 -9.93 12.02 -0.92
N THR A 75 -10.41 12.60 -2.03
CA THR A 75 -10.00 13.96 -2.43
C THR A 75 -10.39 15.04 -1.43
N SER A 76 -11.40 14.79 -0.60
CA SER A 76 -11.92 15.73 0.39
C SER A 76 -11.55 15.40 1.83
N GLU A 77 -11.30 14.13 2.14
CA GLU A 77 -11.13 13.65 3.51
C GLU A 77 -9.96 12.67 3.63
N ALA A 78 -9.05 12.91 4.58
CA ALA A 78 -7.91 12.05 4.86
C ALA A 78 -8.29 10.68 5.44
N ASN A 79 -9.49 10.56 6.03
CA ASN A 79 -9.97 9.35 6.69
C ASN A 79 -9.01 8.76 7.72
N GLU A 80 -8.35 9.62 8.49
CA GLU A 80 -7.40 9.20 9.52
C GLU A 80 -8.01 8.32 10.62
N CYS A 81 -7.21 7.39 11.13
CA CYS A 81 -7.62 6.55 12.22
C CYS A 81 -7.69 7.36 13.52
N LEU A 82 -8.77 7.15 14.29
CA LEU A 82 -9.08 7.95 15.47
C LEU A 82 -8.75 7.18 16.75
N ARG A 83 -8.09 7.87 17.68
CA ARG A 83 -7.70 7.31 18.97
C ARG A 83 -8.93 6.92 19.78
N LYS A 84 -8.92 5.71 20.35
CA LYS A 84 -9.88 5.31 21.37
C LYS A 84 -9.66 6.16 22.62
N SER A 85 -10.74 6.71 23.16
CA SER A 85 -10.67 7.42 24.44
C SER A 85 -10.17 6.47 25.53
N ALA A 86 -9.39 6.98 26.48
CA ALA A 86 -8.97 6.21 27.65
C ALA A 86 -10.18 5.60 28.37
N PHE A 87 -11.31 6.32 28.41
CA PHE A 87 -12.56 5.79 28.95
C PHE A 87 -13.07 4.58 28.18
N VAL A 88 -13.00 4.60 26.84
CA VAL A 88 -13.40 3.46 25.98
C VAL A 88 -12.47 2.28 26.16
N ILE A 89 -11.16 2.52 26.28
CA ILE A 89 -10.16 1.46 26.52
C ILE A 89 -10.39 0.80 27.89
N LEU A 90 -10.67 1.59 28.93
CA LEU A 90 -10.98 1.07 30.26
C LEU A 90 -12.26 0.23 30.23
N VAL A 91 -13.36 0.68 29.60
CA VAL A 91 -14.59 -0.13 29.54
C VAL A 91 -14.48 -1.39 28.68
N VAL A 92 -13.63 -1.43 27.64
CA VAL A 92 -13.37 -2.70 26.90
C VAL A 92 -12.42 -3.61 27.66
N ASN A 93 -11.51 -3.08 28.48
CA ASN A 93 -10.64 -3.87 29.34
C ASN A 93 -11.41 -4.46 30.54
N GLU A 94 -12.49 -3.83 31.00
CA GLU A 94 -13.40 -4.40 32.01
C GLU A 94 -14.40 -5.42 31.44
N ALA A 95 -14.48 -5.56 30.11
CA ALA A 95 -15.29 -6.57 29.44
C ALA A 95 -14.50 -7.85 29.06
N PHE A 96 -13.24 -7.95 29.51
CA PHE A 96 -12.33 -9.08 29.28
C PHE A 96 -11.90 -9.79 30.58
N GLU A 97 -12.70 -9.65 31.65
CA GLU A 97 -12.74 -10.54 32.82
C GLU A 97 -14.14 -11.14 33.00
#